data_AF-A0A7M5XEY0-F1
#
_entry.id   AF-A0A7M5XEY0-F1
#
_cell.length_a   1.000
_cell.length_b   1.000
_cell.length_c   1.000
_cell.angle_alpha   90.00
_cell.angle_beta   90.00
_cell.angle_gamma   90.00
#
_symmetry.space_group_name_H-M   'P 1'
#
loop_
_entity.id
_entity.type
_entity.pdbx_description
1 polymer ?
#
loop_
_entity_poly.entity_id
_entity_poly.type
_entity_poly.pdbx_seq_one_letter_code
_entity_poly.pdbx_strand_id
1 'polypeptide(L)'
;MVKRKKKKKDASTTNELKKSSTDASATTSEIPCTPTRSNSSSSISSNNSDSDGDFLPSPLKRKRESGFEQGDLVFAKFNKFPYWPALFHSNCPKKKKANVYFFDYASLENKKTFAVSVKSIKPYRCAEKSDLIASGTEKYKEEYSSGVERALDYLQKRAVGKVHNFFEDVETTVSEEEDQSEHEEDLNNVEPIKTQNGGRRSDEGEAGNESEPESVASASNKPSFTSVLNAMEKKSKKKKKNMSTKYMNYILLNGKDLTHEIMSGRLKCARHDWFFYGSQKEKNQLKYMAGFGPISTENEIDKLIEKLKDWYTEYRKTLIPKNVNVISYIHDVLMPEVIVASIRCVKRLSRQKAEKRFLEPW
;
A
#
# COMPACT_ATOMS: atom_id res chain seq x y z
N MET A 1 60.64 -63.38 -13.41
CA MET A 1 59.66 -62.97 -12.38
C MET A 1 58.24 -63.25 -12.87
N VAL A 2 57.57 -64.23 -12.24
CA VAL A 2 56.13 -64.27 -11.86
C VAL A 2 55.08 -63.77 -12.90
N LYS A 3 54.46 -64.68 -13.68
CA LYS A 3 53.09 -65.28 -13.56
C LYS A 3 51.94 -64.39 -14.09
N ARG A 4 51.26 -64.80 -15.19
CA ARG A 4 49.94 -65.53 -15.29
C ARG A 4 48.73 -64.63 -14.91
N LYS A 5 47.49 -64.72 -15.43
CA LYS A 5 46.75 -65.55 -16.41
C LYS A 5 45.30 -64.98 -16.50
N LYS A 6 44.65 -65.13 -17.67
CA LYS A 6 43.25 -65.55 -17.95
C LYS A 6 42.08 -65.19 -16.98
N LYS A 7 41.00 -64.62 -17.55
CA LYS A 7 39.63 -65.18 -17.77
C LYS A 7 38.68 -64.00 -18.13
N LYS A 8 38.01 -63.91 -19.29
CA LYS A 8 36.97 -64.75 -19.92
C LYS A 8 35.69 -64.90 -19.08
N LYS A 9 34.59 -64.28 -19.50
CA LYS A 9 33.29 -64.95 -19.68
C LYS A 9 32.28 -64.09 -20.45
N ASP A 10 31.96 -64.59 -21.63
CA ASP A 10 30.76 -64.32 -22.42
C ASP A 10 29.50 -64.89 -21.72
N ALA A 11 28.33 -64.31 -22.00
CA ALA A 11 27.08 -65.06 -22.18
C ALA A 11 26.04 -64.18 -22.90
N SER A 12 25.89 -64.46 -24.19
CA SER A 12 24.70 -64.21 -25.02
C SER A 12 23.60 -65.22 -24.66
N THR A 13 22.31 -64.89 -24.84
CA THR A 13 21.12 -65.76 -25.12
C THR A 13 19.87 -64.85 -25.07
N THR A 14 19.27 -64.38 -26.19
CA THR A 14 18.13 -64.98 -26.95
C THR A 14 16.97 -65.49 -26.04
N ASN A 15 15.66 -65.32 -26.27
CA ASN A 15 14.90 -65.28 -27.52
C ASN A 15 13.42 -64.87 -27.27
N GLU A 16 12.79 -64.33 -28.33
CA GLU A 16 11.44 -64.59 -28.88
C GLU A 16 10.10 -64.60 -28.10
N LEU A 17 9.19 -63.77 -28.64
CA LEU A 17 7.80 -64.02 -29.12
C LEU A 17 6.75 -64.75 -28.25
N LYS A 18 5.58 -64.09 -28.09
CA LYS A 18 4.32 -64.52 -28.75
C LYS A 18 3.18 -63.50 -28.71
N LYS A 19 2.47 -63.44 -29.85
CA LYS A 19 1.22 -62.73 -30.18
C LYS A 19 -0.03 -63.45 -29.66
N SER A 20 -1.11 -62.68 -29.44
CA SER A 20 -2.54 -62.92 -29.80
C SER A 20 -3.36 -61.82 -29.08
N SER A 21 -4.14 -60.92 -29.69
CA SER A 21 -5.19 -60.93 -30.73
C SER A 21 -6.57 -61.44 -30.23
N THR A 22 -7.62 -60.81 -30.79
CA THR A 22 -9.09 -61.04 -30.71
C THR A 22 -9.85 -60.55 -29.46
N ASP A 23 -11.04 -59.96 -29.52
CA ASP A 23 -11.85 -59.32 -30.57
C ASP A 23 -13.05 -58.59 -29.91
N ALA A 24 -13.75 -57.80 -30.71
CA ALA A 24 -14.96 -56.98 -30.61
C ALA A 24 -16.17 -57.43 -29.77
N SER A 25 -16.97 -56.42 -29.36
CA SER A 25 -18.41 -56.19 -29.71
C SER A 25 -18.96 -55.09 -28.77
N ALA A 26 -19.36 -53.89 -29.19
CA ALA A 26 -20.53 -53.47 -29.98
C ALA A 26 -21.90 -53.84 -29.35
N THR A 27 -22.75 -52.82 -29.14
CA THR A 27 -24.25 -52.76 -29.13
C THR A 27 -24.73 -51.73 -28.06
N THR A 28 -25.12 -50.49 -28.41
CA THR A 28 -26.49 -49.99 -28.79
C THR A 28 -27.38 -49.74 -27.54
N SER A 29 -27.53 -48.47 -27.11
CA SER A 29 -28.78 -47.65 -27.08
C SER A 29 -29.72 -48.02 -25.89
N GLU A 30 -30.57 -47.20 -25.26
CA GLU A 30 -31.40 -46.04 -25.60
C GLU A 30 -31.80 -45.26 -24.32
N ILE A 31 -32.28 -44.03 -24.52
CA ILE A 31 -33.16 -43.26 -23.63
C ILE A 31 -34.56 -43.91 -23.62
N PRO A 32 -35.35 -43.80 -22.53
CA PRO A 32 -36.69 -43.23 -22.74
C PRO A 32 -37.18 -42.30 -21.61
N CYS A 33 -37.93 -41.29 -22.04
CA CYS A 33 -38.78 -40.42 -21.24
C CYS A 33 -40.21 -41.01 -21.08
N THR A 34 -40.79 -40.85 -19.86
CA THR A 34 -42.23 -40.69 -19.51
C THR A 34 -43.22 -41.87 -19.73
N PRO A 35 -44.51 -41.81 -19.32
CA PRO A 35 -45.20 -41.26 -18.11
C PRO A 35 -46.26 -42.24 -17.50
N THR A 36 -46.67 -42.08 -16.23
CA THR A 36 -47.99 -42.52 -15.68
C THR A 36 -48.25 -41.81 -14.33
N ARG A 37 -49.13 -40.81 -14.20
CA ARG A 37 -50.61 -40.84 -13.98
C ARG A 37 -50.97 -41.73 -12.76
N SER A 38 -51.45 -41.21 -11.62
CA SER A 38 -52.82 -40.69 -11.43
C SER A 38 -53.03 -40.01 -10.05
N ASN A 39 -53.79 -38.89 -10.04
CA ASN A 39 -54.90 -38.53 -9.14
C ASN A 39 -54.62 -38.26 -7.64
N SER A 40 -55.12 -37.24 -6.93
CA SER A 40 -56.07 -36.10 -7.08
C SER A 40 -55.70 -35.10 -5.94
N SER A 41 -56.05 -33.82 -5.84
CA SER A 41 -57.26 -33.05 -6.17
C SER A 41 -56.98 -31.55 -5.90
N SER A 42 -57.41 -30.69 -6.85
CA SER A 42 -57.98 -29.33 -6.71
C SER A 42 -57.72 -28.52 -5.42
N SER A 43 -57.31 -27.25 -5.49
CA SER A 43 -58.21 -26.17 -5.95
C SER A 43 -57.45 -24.94 -6.48
N ILE A 44 -57.97 -24.42 -7.60
CA ILE A 44 -57.59 -23.20 -8.29
C ILE A 44 -58.48 -22.06 -7.77
N SER A 45 -57.95 -20.86 -7.63
CA SER A 45 -58.70 -19.64 -7.97
C SER A 45 -57.73 -18.56 -8.44
N SER A 46 -57.87 -18.26 -9.72
CA SER A 46 -57.22 -17.23 -10.51
C SER A 46 -57.72 -15.84 -10.13
N ASN A 47 -56.88 -14.80 -10.26
CA ASN A 47 -57.08 -13.75 -11.28
C ASN A 47 -56.01 -12.65 -11.22
N ASN A 48 -55.72 -12.16 -12.41
CA ASN A 48 -54.68 -11.20 -12.82
C ASN A 48 -54.86 -9.78 -12.27
N SER A 49 -53.76 -9.05 -12.16
CA SER A 49 -53.67 -7.67 -12.66
C SER A 49 -52.21 -7.19 -12.71
N ASP A 50 -51.73 -6.87 -13.92
CA ASP A 50 -50.58 -6.01 -14.17
C ASP A 50 -50.77 -4.64 -13.48
N SER A 51 -49.73 -4.13 -12.82
CA SER A 51 -49.59 -2.71 -12.53
C SER A 51 -48.12 -2.36 -12.26
N ASP A 52 -47.67 -1.33 -12.95
CA ASP A 52 -46.33 -0.76 -13.04
C ASP A 52 -45.65 -0.42 -11.71
N GLY A 53 -44.31 -0.39 -11.70
CA GLY A 53 -43.54 0.25 -10.63
C GLY A 53 -42.06 -0.11 -10.56
N ASP A 54 -41.25 0.58 -11.35
CA ASP A 54 -39.88 1.01 -11.04
C ASP A 54 -38.89 0.00 -10.41
N PHE A 55 -38.06 -0.59 -11.29
CA PHE A 55 -36.79 -1.20 -10.90
C PHE A 55 -35.78 -0.12 -10.48
N LEU A 56 -35.85 0.32 -9.23
CA LEU A 56 -34.76 1.08 -8.60
C LEU A 56 -33.85 0.13 -7.80
N PRO A 57 -32.53 0.11 -8.05
CA PRO A 57 -31.62 -0.70 -7.27
C PRO A 57 -31.49 -0.10 -5.87
N SER A 58 -31.90 -0.85 -4.84
CA SER A 58 -31.68 -0.48 -3.44
C SER A 58 -30.20 -0.18 -3.21
N PRO A 59 -29.82 1.05 -2.81
CA PRO A 59 -28.45 1.33 -2.43
C PRO A 59 -28.18 0.56 -1.15
N LEU A 60 -27.21 -0.34 -1.22
CA LEU A 60 -26.70 -1.13 -0.11
C LEU A 60 -26.51 -0.24 1.12
N LYS A 61 -27.46 -0.28 2.06
CA LYS A 61 -27.24 0.06 3.47
C LYS A 61 -26.24 -0.98 3.99
N ARG A 62 -24.96 -0.75 3.72
CA ARG A 62 -23.86 -1.43 4.39
C ARG A 62 -24.11 -1.29 5.89
N LYS A 63 -24.30 -2.42 6.56
CA LYS A 63 -24.42 -2.52 8.01
C LYS A 63 -23.31 -1.67 8.65
N ARG A 64 -23.68 -0.58 9.33
CA ARG A 64 -22.75 0.40 9.95
C ARG A 64 -21.95 -0.29 11.05
N GLU A 65 -20.80 -0.85 10.71
CA GLU A 65 -19.85 -1.41 11.68
C GLU A 65 -18.85 -0.33 12.16
N SER A 66 -19.38 0.71 12.81
CA SER A 66 -18.72 1.62 13.78
C SER A 66 -19.47 2.96 13.81
N GLY A 67 -19.89 3.44 14.98
CA GLY A 67 -20.70 4.66 15.15
C GLY A 67 -19.96 6.00 14.95
N PHE A 68 -18.90 6.03 14.16
CA PHE A 68 -18.16 7.24 13.81
C PHE A 68 -18.15 7.41 12.29
N GLU A 69 -18.46 8.61 11.82
CA GLU A 69 -18.39 9.00 10.42
C GLU A 69 -17.11 9.80 10.15
N GLN A 70 -16.65 9.80 8.89
CA GLN A 70 -15.47 10.55 8.48
C GLN A 70 -15.68 12.04 8.78
N GLY A 71 -14.69 12.68 9.41
CA GLY A 71 -14.81 14.07 9.88
C GLY A 71 -15.37 14.21 11.30
N ASP A 72 -15.71 13.12 11.99
CA ASP A 72 -16.15 13.22 13.38
C ASP A 72 -15.02 13.54 14.33
N LEU A 73 -15.31 14.47 15.24
CA LEU A 73 -14.37 14.89 16.27
C LEU A 73 -14.33 13.85 17.40
N VAL A 74 -13.12 13.40 17.72
CA VAL A 74 -12.88 12.34 18.70
C VAL A 74 -11.67 12.66 19.56
N PHE A 75 -11.63 12.08 20.75
CA PHE A 75 -10.42 11.97 21.57
C PHE A 75 -9.77 10.61 21.31
N ALA A 76 -8.52 10.60 20.87
CA ALA A 76 -7.77 9.38 20.61
C ALA A 76 -6.55 9.28 21.52
N LYS A 77 -6.39 8.15 22.23
CA LYS A 77 -5.19 7.85 23.01
C LYS A 77 -4.15 7.18 22.13
N PHE A 78 -2.94 7.74 22.11
CA PHE A 78 -1.82 7.22 21.33
C PHE A 78 -0.61 6.91 22.20
N ASN A 79 -0.22 5.63 22.27
CA ASN A 79 0.96 5.18 23.01
C ASN A 79 0.94 5.63 24.50
N LYS A 80 1.97 6.35 24.96
CA LYS A 80 2.12 6.87 26.34
C LYS A 80 1.48 8.26 26.52
N PHE A 81 0.89 8.83 25.47
CA PHE A 81 0.29 10.15 25.53
C PHE A 81 -1.12 10.09 26.12
N PRO A 82 -1.60 11.21 26.71
CA PRO A 82 -2.99 11.36 27.09
C PRO A 82 -3.91 11.27 25.86
N TYR A 83 -5.22 11.29 26.10
CA TYR A 83 -6.19 11.39 25.01
C TYR A 83 -6.05 12.74 24.31
N TRP A 84 -5.77 12.72 23.02
CA TRP A 84 -5.54 13.91 22.21
C TRP A 84 -6.72 14.18 21.28
N PRO A 85 -7.12 15.45 21.04
CA PRO A 85 -8.13 15.79 20.06
C PRO A 85 -7.71 15.36 18.65
N ALA A 86 -8.63 14.71 17.93
CA ALA A 86 -8.41 14.15 16.60
C ALA A 86 -9.68 14.11 15.76
N LEU A 87 -9.54 14.01 14.43
CA LEU A 87 -10.61 13.70 13.50
C LEU A 87 -10.60 12.24 13.11
N PHE A 88 -11.76 11.61 13.10
CA PHE A 88 -11.93 10.28 12.56
C PHE A 88 -11.86 10.32 11.02
N HIS A 89 -11.06 9.44 10.42
CA HIS A 89 -10.97 9.32 8.96
C HIS A 89 -11.61 8.04 8.46
N SER A 90 -11.12 6.88 8.89
CA SER A 90 -11.65 5.59 8.42
C SER A 90 -11.43 4.45 9.41
N ASN A 91 -12.34 3.48 9.40
CA ASN A 91 -12.19 2.24 10.17
C ASN A 91 -11.41 1.19 9.36
N CYS A 92 -10.55 0.43 10.02
CA CYS A 92 -9.86 -0.75 9.48
C CYS A 92 -10.29 -2.02 10.23
N PRO A 93 -11.44 -2.64 9.86
CA PRO A 93 -12.01 -3.77 10.60
C PRO A 93 -11.05 -4.95 10.73
N LYS A 94 -10.32 -5.26 9.65
CA LYS A 94 -9.33 -6.36 9.59
C LYS A 94 -8.25 -6.28 10.67
N LYS A 95 -7.92 -5.08 11.15
CA LYS A 95 -6.84 -4.84 12.13
C LYS A 95 -7.37 -4.37 13.49
N LYS A 96 -8.69 -4.24 13.67
CA LYS A 96 -9.32 -3.61 14.86
C LYS A 96 -8.72 -2.23 15.18
N LYS A 97 -8.40 -1.46 14.13
CA LYS A 97 -7.80 -0.13 14.21
C LYS A 97 -8.65 0.87 13.45
N ALA A 98 -8.55 2.14 13.80
CA ALA A 98 -9.12 3.25 13.07
C ALA A 98 -8.02 4.26 12.75
N ASN A 99 -8.14 4.91 11.59
CA ASN A 99 -7.26 5.98 11.16
C ASN A 99 -7.84 7.30 11.66
N VAL A 100 -7.04 8.02 12.43
CA VAL A 100 -7.40 9.33 12.98
C VAL A 100 -6.35 10.35 12.60
N TYR A 101 -6.76 11.60 12.48
CA TYR A 101 -5.91 12.75 12.22
C TYR A 101 -5.80 13.56 13.50
N PHE A 102 -4.60 13.75 14.05
CA PHE A 102 -4.42 14.51 15.28
C PHE A 102 -4.33 16.01 14.98
N PHE A 103 -4.98 16.84 15.81
CA PHE A 103 -4.78 18.29 15.76
C PHE A 103 -3.45 18.62 16.41
N ASP A 104 -2.40 18.65 15.58
CA ASP A 104 -1.04 19.00 15.95
C ASP A 104 -0.34 19.67 14.77
N TYR A 105 0.69 20.48 15.05
CA TYR A 105 1.43 21.30 14.09
C TYR A 105 2.01 20.47 12.92
N ALA A 106 2.59 19.30 13.17
CA ALA A 106 3.15 18.47 12.08
C ALA A 106 2.12 17.62 11.31
N SER A 107 0.93 17.44 11.85
CA SER A 107 -0.11 16.66 11.14
C SER A 107 -0.80 17.51 10.06
N LEU A 108 -0.78 18.85 10.18
CA LEU A 108 -1.47 19.79 9.30
C LEU A 108 -1.00 19.78 7.85
N GLU A 109 0.30 19.79 7.60
CA GLU A 109 0.82 19.99 6.24
C GLU A 109 0.51 18.82 5.30
N ASN A 110 0.23 17.64 5.84
CA ASN A 110 0.18 16.40 5.04
C ASN A 110 -1.18 15.66 5.10
N LYS A 111 -2.24 16.26 5.69
CA LYS A 111 -3.55 15.63 5.95
C LYS A 111 -3.44 14.17 6.44
N LYS A 112 -2.41 13.89 7.25
CA LYS A 112 -1.95 12.51 7.45
C LYS A 112 -2.65 11.83 8.62
N THR A 113 -3.05 10.58 8.40
CA THR A 113 -3.76 9.79 9.41
C THR A 113 -2.85 8.76 10.08
N PHE A 114 -3.14 8.48 11.35
CA PHE A 114 -2.45 7.51 12.19
C PHE A 114 -3.42 6.41 12.63
N ALA A 115 -2.94 5.16 12.58
CA ALA A 115 -3.76 4.01 12.97
C ALA A 115 -3.72 3.78 14.49
N VAL A 116 -4.83 4.08 15.17
CA VAL A 116 -5.05 3.86 16.60
C VAL A 116 -6.01 2.70 16.85
N SER A 117 -6.04 2.15 18.07
CA SER A 117 -7.00 1.10 18.42
C SER A 117 -8.40 1.68 18.45
N VAL A 118 -9.42 0.96 17.96
CA VAL A 118 -10.82 1.42 18.06
C VAL A 118 -11.24 1.61 19.52
N LYS A 119 -10.65 0.82 20.44
CA LYS A 119 -10.90 0.94 21.89
C LYS A 119 -10.30 2.19 22.53
N SER A 120 -9.33 2.82 21.87
CA SER A 120 -8.64 4.01 22.38
C SER A 120 -9.22 5.30 21.81
N ILE A 121 -10.41 5.24 21.20
CA ILE A 121 -11.15 6.39 20.66
C ILE A 121 -12.38 6.63 21.54
N LYS A 122 -12.60 7.89 21.90
CA LYS A 122 -13.79 8.38 22.59
C LYS A 122 -14.44 9.50 21.76
N PRO A 123 -15.78 9.64 21.75
CA PRO A 123 -16.42 10.81 21.13
C PRO A 123 -15.92 12.10 21.77
N TYR A 124 -15.82 13.19 20.99
CA TYR A 124 -15.39 14.48 21.55
C TYR A 124 -16.39 15.05 22.57
N ARG A 125 -17.69 14.76 22.40
CA ARG A 125 -18.77 15.11 23.33
C ARG A 125 -18.95 14.03 24.41
N CYS A 126 -17.87 13.61 25.08
CA CYS A 126 -17.95 12.67 26.21
C CYS A 126 -18.07 13.39 27.56
N ALA A 127 -18.70 12.76 28.56
CA ALA A 127 -18.82 13.30 29.91
C ALA A 127 -17.44 13.62 30.55
N GLU A 128 -16.45 12.77 30.26
CA GLU A 128 -15.06 12.91 30.76
C GLU A 128 -14.24 13.98 29.99
N LYS A 129 -14.85 14.79 29.10
CA LYS A 129 -14.13 15.74 28.23
C LYS A 129 -13.22 16.68 29.03
N SER A 130 -13.75 17.25 30.12
CA SER A 130 -13.01 18.19 30.96
C SER A 130 -11.77 17.54 31.57
N ASP A 131 -11.90 16.31 32.06
CA ASP A 131 -10.80 15.56 32.68
C ASP A 131 -9.72 15.17 31.66
N LEU A 132 -10.14 14.80 30.45
CA LEU A 132 -9.21 14.51 29.35
C LEU A 132 -8.40 15.75 28.96
N ILE A 133 -9.06 16.91 28.90
CA ILE A 133 -8.40 18.18 28.59
C ILE A 133 -7.44 18.57 29.72
N ALA A 134 -7.88 18.52 30.97
CA ALA A 134 -7.05 18.83 32.13
C ALA A 134 -5.80 17.93 32.18
N SER A 135 -5.97 16.62 31.98
CA SER A 135 -4.84 15.66 31.97
C SER A 135 -3.87 15.89 30.80
N GLY A 136 -4.37 16.38 29.67
CA GLY A 136 -3.58 16.76 28.50
C GLY A 136 -2.75 18.01 28.74
N THR A 137 -3.43 19.09 29.16
CA THR A 137 -2.83 20.39 29.44
C THR A 137 -1.83 20.32 30.60
N GLU A 138 -2.06 19.50 31.62
CA GLU A 138 -1.10 19.30 32.71
C GLU A 138 0.25 18.80 32.19
N LYS A 139 0.24 17.89 31.22
CA LYS A 139 1.45 17.21 30.72
C LYS A 139 2.08 17.91 29.52
N TYR A 140 1.28 18.59 28.70
CA TYR A 140 1.68 19.15 27.40
C TYR A 140 1.00 20.50 27.14
N LYS A 141 1.12 21.46 28.06
CA LYS A 141 0.39 22.75 28.09
C LYS A 141 0.11 23.36 26.70
N GLU A 142 1.14 23.88 26.04
CA GLU A 142 0.97 24.68 24.81
C GLU A 142 0.52 23.83 23.61
N GLU A 143 1.18 22.70 23.36
CA GLU A 143 0.82 21.79 22.26
C GLU A 143 -0.61 21.27 22.37
N TYR A 144 -1.03 20.93 23.60
CA TYR A 144 -2.35 20.39 23.86
C TYR A 144 -3.44 21.46 23.71
N SER A 145 -3.25 22.64 24.33
CA SER A 145 -4.19 23.75 24.21
C SER A 145 -4.40 24.16 22.75
N SER A 146 -3.32 24.26 22.00
CA SER A 146 -3.37 24.59 20.56
C SER A 146 -4.10 23.52 19.73
N GLY A 147 -3.99 22.24 20.11
CA GLY A 147 -4.76 21.16 19.49
C GLY A 147 -6.26 21.22 19.83
N VAL A 148 -6.61 21.59 21.06
CA VAL A 148 -8.00 21.74 21.51
C VAL A 148 -8.67 22.95 20.83
N GLU A 149 -7.98 24.09 20.74
CA GLU A 149 -8.48 25.28 20.06
C GLU A 149 -8.81 25.00 18.59
N ARG A 150 -7.93 24.29 17.87
CA ARG A 150 -8.21 23.88 16.48
C ARG A 150 -9.37 22.91 16.34
N ALA A 151 -9.52 22.00 17.30
CA ALA A 151 -10.66 21.09 17.33
C ALA A 151 -11.99 21.86 17.50
N LEU A 152 -11.98 22.93 18.31
CA LEU A 152 -13.13 23.81 18.49
C LEU A 152 -13.40 24.67 17.25
N ASP A 153 -12.37 25.26 16.65
CA ASP A 153 -12.48 26.02 15.39
C ASP A 153 -13.07 25.15 14.28
N TYR A 154 -12.60 23.91 14.13
CA TYR A 154 -13.19 22.94 13.18
C TYR A 154 -14.68 22.68 13.48
N LEU A 155 -15.04 22.47 14.75
CA LEU A 155 -16.42 22.23 15.15
C LEU A 155 -17.33 23.43 14.81
N GLN A 156 -16.83 24.65 15.02
CA GLN A 156 -17.53 25.89 14.68
C GLN A 156 -17.69 26.03 13.16
N LYS A 157 -16.63 25.81 12.38
CA LYS A 157 -16.68 25.85 10.91
C LYS A 157 -17.64 24.81 10.33
N ARG A 158 -17.66 23.60 10.90
CA ARG A 158 -18.62 22.54 10.53
C ARG A 158 -20.07 22.94 10.86
N ALA A 159 -20.31 23.63 11.97
CA ALA A 159 -21.64 24.10 12.36
C ALA A 159 -22.17 25.23 11.45
N VAL A 160 -21.29 26.10 10.97
CA VAL A 160 -21.63 27.19 10.03
C VAL A 160 -21.76 26.68 8.58
N GLY A 161 -21.44 25.41 8.30
CA GLY A 161 -21.48 24.83 6.96
C GLY A 161 -20.30 25.23 6.06
N LYS A 162 -19.28 25.92 6.60
CA LYS A 162 -18.07 26.31 5.85
C LYS A 162 -17.17 25.12 5.48
N VAL A 163 -17.25 24.02 6.24
CA VAL A 163 -16.45 22.81 6.01
C VAL A 163 -17.36 21.59 6.11
N HIS A 164 -17.61 20.92 4.99
CA HIS A 164 -18.41 19.70 4.97
C HIS A 164 -17.58 18.46 5.34
N ASN A 165 -16.31 18.39 4.87
CA ASN A 165 -15.40 17.28 5.13
C ASN A 165 -13.94 17.77 5.13
N PHE A 166 -13.27 17.77 6.29
CA PHE A 166 -11.85 18.22 6.42
C PHE A 166 -10.87 17.53 5.43
N PHE A 167 -11.21 16.31 5.01
CA PHE A 167 -10.40 15.51 4.10
C PHE A 167 -10.76 15.69 2.63
N GLU A 168 -11.81 16.43 2.32
CA GLU A 168 -12.33 16.65 0.98
C GLU A 168 -12.13 18.13 0.64
N ASP A 169 -10.90 18.48 0.25
CA ASP A 169 -10.68 19.73 -0.48
C ASP A 169 -10.00 19.36 -1.80
N VAL A 170 -10.82 19.36 -2.86
CA VAL A 170 -10.41 19.84 -4.17
C VAL A 170 -10.56 21.36 -4.11
N GLU A 171 -9.43 22.08 -4.15
CA GLU A 171 -9.25 23.31 -4.93
C GLU A 171 -10.48 24.25 -5.05
N THR A 172 -10.97 24.87 -3.97
CA THR A 172 -11.96 25.97 -4.10
C THR A 172 -11.92 26.99 -2.95
N THR A 173 -10.74 27.45 -2.54
CA THR A 173 -10.61 28.66 -1.72
C THR A 173 -9.41 29.50 -2.16
N VAL A 174 -9.42 29.94 -3.41
CA VAL A 174 -8.68 31.13 -3.87
C VAL A 174 -9.65 31.94 -4.73
N SER A 175 -10.63 32.54 -4.08
CA SER A 175 -11.48 33.59 -4.63
C SER A 175 -12.12 34.25 -3.42
N GLU A 176 -12.03 35.58 -3.36
CA GLU A 176 -12.50 36.46 -2.28
C GLU A 176 -11.53 36.53 -1.09
N GLU A 177 -10.50 37.39 -1.19
CA GLU A 177 -10.52 38.74 -0.59
C GLU A 177 -9.58 39.65 -1.40
N GLU A 178 -10.15 40.43 -2.33
CA GLU A 178 -9.52 41.62 -2.93
C GLU A 178 -9.98 42.87 -2.15
N ASP A 179 -9.08 43.86 -2.16
CA ASP A 179 -9.31 45.29 -1.98
C ASP A 179 -9.53 45.88 -0.58
N GLN A 180 -8.44 46.47 -0.05
CA GLN A 180 -8.38 47.95 0.04
C GLN A 180 -6.94 48.50 -0.02
N SER A 181 -6.68 49.17 -1.16
CA SER A 181 -5.92 50.42 -1.37
C SER A 181 -4.41 50.48 -1.07
N GLU A 182 -3.64 50.35 -2.16
CA GLU A 182 -2.73 51.37 -2.72
C GLU A 182 -2.14 52.45 -1.78
N HIS A 183 -0.82 52.41 -1.62
CA HIS A 183 0.04 53.58 -1.85
C HIS A 183 1.46 53.12 -2.20
N GLU A 184 1.81 53.27 -3.48
CA GLU A 184 3.20 53.31 -3.94
C GLU A 184 3.91 54.53 -3.32
N GLU A 185 5.21 54.43 -3.06
CA GLU A 185 6.24 55.19 -3.80
C GLU A 185 7.61 54.52 -3.68
N ASP A 186 8.25 54.42 -4.84
CA ASP A 186 9.61 53.95 -5.15
C ASP A 186 10.71 54.62 -4.31
N LEU A 187 11.84 53.92 -4.11
CA LEU A 187 13.16 54.40 -4.58
C LEU A 187 14.19 53.27 -4.65
N ASN A 188 14.68 53.08 -5.87
CA ASN A 188 15.72 52.15 -6.31
C ASN A 188 17.13 52.49 -5.77
N ASN A 189 17.82 51.43 -5.32
CA ASN A 189 19.12 50.97 -5.80
C ASN A 189 20.34 51.93 -5.80
N VAL A 190 21.30 51.73 -4.88
CA VAL A 190 22.76 51.88 -5.13
C VAL A 190 23.58 50.98 -4.18
N GLU A 191 24.32 50.02 -4.75
CA GLU A 191 25.62 49.52 -4.24
C GLU A 191 26.73 50.00 -5.20
N PRO A 192 28.06 49.82 -4.96
CA PRO A 192 28.85 49.56 -3.74
C PRO A 192 30.06 50.54 -3.64
N ILE A 193 30.98 50.43 -2.65
CA ILE A 193 32.45 50.61 -2.80
C ILE A 193 33.18 50.23 -1.48
N LYS A 194 34.31 49.52 -1.64
CA LYS A 194 35.29 49.04 -0.65
C LYS A 194 36.32 50.12 -0.27
N THR A 195 36.86 50.08 0.95
CA THR A 195 38.28 50.33 1.34
C THR A 195 38.43 50.02 2.84
N GLN A 196 39.05 48.92 3.28
CA GLN A 196 40.47 48.69 3.60
C GLN A 196 41.13 49.70 4.58
N ASN A 197 41.46 49.20 5.79
CA ASN A 197 42.68 49.34 6.61
C ASN A 197 42.31 48.83 8.02
N GLY A 198 42.97 47.90 8.73
CA GLY A 198 44.33 47.37 8.71
C GLY A 198 44.94 47.59 10.11
N GLY A 199 45.10 46.55 10.95
CA GLY A 199 45.85 46.71 12.22
C GLY A 199 45.62 45.73 13.38
N ARG A 200 46.06 44.46 13.22
CA ARG A 200 46.93 43.69 14.13
C ARG A 200 46.91 43.99 15.66
N ARG A 201 46.51 43.01 16.50
CA ARG A 201 47.36 42.08 17.31
C ARG A 201 46.56 41.38 18.43
N SER A 202 47.00 40.15 18.66
CA SER A 202 46.59 39.11 19.61
C SER A 202 46.75 39.49 21.09
N ASP A 203 45.97 38.89 22.00
CA ASP A 203 46.50 37.98 23.05
C ASP A 203 45.38 37.23 23.80
N GLU A 204 45.70 36.03 24.26
CA GLU A 204 44.86 35.15 25.10
C GLU A 204 45.04 35.48 26.60
N GLY A 205 44.03 35.21 27.44
CA GLY A 205 44.20 35.27 28.90
C GLY A 205 42.93 35.33 29.75
N GLU A 206 42.47 34.14 30.17
CA GLU A 206 42.17 33.72 31.55
C GLU A 206 41.22 34.49 32.51
N ALA A 207 40.37 33.68 33.17
CA ALA A 207 39.75 33.83 34.50
C ALA A 207 38.58 34.81 34.75
N GLY A 208 37.57 34.30 35.46
CA GLY A 208 36.75 35.10 36.38
C GLY A 208 35.23 35.06 36.20
N ASN A 209 34.62 33.98 36.68
CA ASN A 209 33.40 33.88 37.50
C ASN A 209 32.32 34.98 37.54
N GLU A 210 31.09 34.49 37.76
CA GLU A 210 29.98 35.12 38.50
C GLU A 210 29.05 36.11 37.77
N SER A 211 27.99 35.58 37.14
CA SER A 211 26.63 35.99 37.50
C SER A 211 25.62 34.89 37.11
N GLU A 212 25.15 34.11 38.10
CA GLU A 212 23.81 33.54 38.01
C GLU A 212 22.79 34.69 38.01
N PRO A 213 21.65 34.50 37.32
CA PRO A 213 20.48 34.28 38.13
C PRO A 213 19.86 32.92 37.84
N GLU A 214 19.63 32.20 38.93
CA GLU A 214 18.72 31.06 39.03
C GLU A 214 17.48 31.28 38.15
N SER A 215 17.32 30.42 37.15
CA SER A 215 15.98 30.10 36.67
C SER A 215 15.88 28.57 36.60
N VAL A 216 15.11 28.07 37.56
CA VAL A 216 14.68 26.70 37.74
C VAL A 216 13.94 26.17 36.50
N ALA A 217 14.67 25.79 35.46
CA ALA A 217 14.14 25.00 34.37
C ALA A 217 14.36 23.51 34.68
N SER A 218 13.40 22.90 35.39
CA SER A 218 13.21 21.45 35.35
C SER A 218 12.93 21.04 33.90
N ALA A 219 14.00 20.75 33.16
CA ALA A 219 13.97 20.17 31.84
C ALA A 219 13.38 18.77 31.94
N SER A 220 12.04 18.70 31.89
CA SER A 220 11.33 17.46 31.64
C SER A 220 11.76 17.00 30.23
N ASN A 221 12.66 16.02 30.17
CA ASN A 221 13.13 15.32 28.97
C ASN A 221 12.02 14.50 28.25
N LYS A 222 10.77 14.95 28.30
CA LYS A 222 9.63 14.28 27.68
C LYS A 222 9.55 14.71 26.22
N PRO A 223 9.59 13.77 25.26
CA PRO A 223 9.47 14.13 23.86
C PRO A 223 8.09 14.72 23.58
N SER A 224 8.07 15.85 22.85
CA SER A 224 6.89 16.47 22.26
C SER A 224 6.03 15.44 21.50
N PHE A 225 4.70 15.63 21.51
CA PHE A 225 3.77 14.75 20.80
C PHE A 225 4.10 14.70 19.30
N THR A 226 4.36 15.87 18.72
CA THR A 226 4.78 16.07 17.33
C THR A 226 6.05 15.31 16.98
N SER A 227 7.06 15.38 17.86
CA SER A 227 8.33 14.69 17.68
C SER A 227 8.14 13.16 17.61
N VAL A 228 7.26 12.62 18.45
CA VAL A 228 6.96 11.19 18.44
C VAL A 228 6.20 10.77 17.19
N LEU A 229 5.21 11.55 16.73
CA LEU A 229 4.50 11.28 15.47
C LEU A 229 5.47 11.23 14.28
N ASN A 230 6.34 12.25 14.18
CA ASN A 230 7.36 12.34 13.13
C ASN A 230 8.38 11.19 13.20
N ALA A 231 8.84 10.82 14.39
CA ALA A 231 9.77 9.71 14.57
C ALA A 231 9.14 8.37 14.15
N MET A 232 7.85 8.15 14.45
CA MET A 232 7.14 6.95 14.02
C MET A 232 6.94 6.92 12.50
N GLU A 233 6.66 8.06 11.88
CA GLU A 233 6.63 8.19 10.43
C GLU A 233 7.97 7.83 9.79
N LYS A 234 9.07 8.39 10.28
CA LYS A 234 10.42 8.07 9.81
C LYS A 234 10.70 6.56 9.94
N LYS A 235 10.32 5.95 11.07
CA LYS A 235 10.43 4.49 11.28
C LYS A 235 9.57 3.69 10.28
N SER A 236 8.35 4.14 10.00
CA SER A 236 7.45 3.49 9.02
C SER A 236 8.02 3.56 7.61
N LYS A 237 8.46 4.75 7.17
CA LYS A 237 9.13 4.95 5.87
C LYS A 237 10.39 4.10 5.76
N LYS A 238 11.24 4.09 6.80
CA LYS A 238 12.43 3.24 6.86
C LYS A 238 12.10 1.76 6.77
N LYS A 239 11.05 1.29 7.45
CA LYS A 239 10.57 -0.09 7.35
C LYS A 239 10.11 -0.43 5.93
N LYS A 240 9.37 0.45 5.25
CA LYS A 240 8.95 0.26 3.86
C LYS A 240 10.16 0.17 2.93
N LYS A 241 11.12 1.10 3.05
CA LYS A 241 12.38 1.09 2.30
C LYS A 241 13.16 -0.21 2.53
N ASN A 242 13.36 -0.60 3.79
CA ASN A 242 14.04 -1.86 4.12
C ASN A 242 13.35 -3.09 3.51
N MET A 243 12.01 -3.08 3.42
CA MET A 243 11.29 -4.17 2.75
C MET A 243 11.45 -4.13 1.22
N SER A 244 11.37 -2.96 0.59
CA SER A 244 11.66 -2.79 -0.85
C SER A 244 13.03 -3.36 -1.20
N THR A 245 14.06 -2.98 -0.43
CA THR A 245 15.43 -3.45 -0.59
C THR A 245 15.55 -4.98 -0.46
N LYS A 246 14.80 -5.61 0.46
CA LYS A 246 14.78 -7.08 0.59
C LYS A 246 14.21 -7.76 -0.65
N TYR A 247 13.15 -7.22 -1.24
CA TYR A 247 12.59 -7.76 -2.47
C TYR A 247 13.55 -7.58 -3.65
N MET A 248 14.13 -6.38 -3.79
CA MET A 248 15.14 -6.09 -4.81
C MET A 248 16.34 -7.03 -4.71
N ASN A 249 16.91 -7.23 -3.52
CA ASN A 249 18.05 -8.14 -3.34
C ASN A 249 17.70 -9.58 -3.73
N TYR A 250 16.49 -10.05 -3.41
CA TYR A 250 16.05 -11.37 -3.85
C TYR A 250 15.97 -11.47 -5.38
N ILE A 251 15.40 -10.44 -6.03
CA ILE A 251 15.27 -10.40 -7.49
C ILE A 251 16.65 -10.36 -8.15
N LEU A 252 17.59 -9.57 -7.65
CA LEU A 252 18.94 -9.51 -8.21
C LEU A 252 19.70 -10.84 -8.07
N LEU A 253 19.45 -11.60 -7.01
CA LEU A 253 20.10 -12.87 -6.75
C LEU A 253 19.48 -14.05 -7.52
N ASN A 254 18.15 -14.10 -7.66
CA ASN A 254 17.42 -15.27 -8.18
C ASN A 254 16.58 -14.97 -9.43
N GLY A 255 16.44 -13.70 -9.80
CA GLY A 255 15.55 -13.26 -10.88
C GLY A 255 16.04 -13.65 -12.26
N LYS A 256 17.35 -13.82 -12.46
CA LYS A 256 17.94 -14.25 -13.72
C LYS A 256 17.46 -15.65 -14.13
N ASP A 257 17.60 -16.63 -13.24
CA ASP A 257 17.15 -18.01 -13.47
C ASP A 257 15.63 -18.08 -13.65
N LEU A 258 14.89 -17.38 -12.80
CA LEU A 258 13.43 -17.29 -12.91
C LEU A 258 12.99 -16.71 -14.27
N THR A 259 13.64 -15.65 -14.73
CA THR A 259 13.36 -15.02 -16.04
C THR A 259 13.61 -16.00 -17.17
N HIS A 260 14.72 -16.75 -17.10
CA HIS A 260 15.04 -17.78 -18.08
C HIS A 260 14.01 -18.93 -18.08
N GLU A 261 13.58 -19.41 -16.91
CA GLU A 261 12.55 -20.45 -16.79
C GLU A 261 11.19 -20.01 -17.34
N ILE A 262 10.81 -18.75 -17.11
CA ILE A 262 9.59 -18.16 -17.67
C ILE A 262 9.69 -18.06 -19.19
N MET A 263 10.78 -17.48 -19.70
CA MET A 263 10.97 -17.28 -21.14
C MET A 263 11.09 -18.59 -21.91
N SER A 264 11.64 -19.64 -21.29
CA SER A 264 11.73 -20.98 -21.90
C SER A 264 10.43 -21.78 -21.83
N GLY A 265 9.38 -21.25 -21.18
CA GLY A 265 8.12 -21.96 -20.96
C GLY A 265 8.23 -23.14 -19.98
N ARG A 266 9.39 -23.35 -19.34
CA ARG A 266 9.59 -24.42 -18.34
C ARG A 266 8.80 -24.14 -17.07
N LEU A 267 8.73 -22.87 -16.67
CA LEU A 267 7.87 -22.44 -15.58
C LEU A 267 6.52 -21.97 -16.12
N LYS A 268 5.47 -22.76 -15.88
CA LYS A 268 4.09 -22.36 -16.20
C LYS A 268 3.73 -21.08 -15.44
N CYS A 269 3.48 -20.01 -16.18
CA CYS A 269 2.96 -18.76 -15.64
C CYS A 269 1.88 -18.21 -16.58
N ALA A 270 0.70 -17.96 -16.00
CA ALA A 270 -0.45 -17.47 -16.76
C ALA A 270 -0.12 -16.18 -17.53
N ARG A 271 0.76 -15.34 -17.01
CA ARG A 271 1.15 -14.09 -17.67
C ARG A 271 1.88 -14.30 -18.99
N HIS A 272 2.80 -15.26 -19.04
CA HIS A 272 3.50 -15.60 -20.28
C HIS A 272 2.52 -16.18 -21.31
N ASP A 273 1.69 -17.12 -20.87
CA ASP A 273 0.71 -17.77 -21.75
C ASP A 273 -0.30 -16.76 -22.30
N TRP A 274 -0.85 -15.88 -21.46
CA TRP A 274 -1.76 -14.82 -21.88
C TRP A 274 -1.12 -13.80 -22.81
N PHE A 275 0.16 -13.51 -22.63
CA PHE A 275 0.87 -12.54 -23.48
C PHE A 275 1.01 -13.07 -24.91
N PHE A 276 1.41 -14.33 -25.07
CA PHE A 276 1.63 -14.93 -26.40
C PHE A 276 0.35 -15.47 -27.03
N TYR A 277 -0.44 -16.22 -26.27
CA TYR A 277 -1.54 -17.04 -26.76
C TYR A 277 -2.92 -16.61 -26.25
N GLY A 278 -2.97 -15.65 -25.33
CA GLY A 278 -4.22 -15.18 -24.74
C GLY A 278 -5.12 -14.42 -25.72
N SER A 279 -6.42 -14.46 -25.43
CA SER A 279 -7.44 -13.60 -26.02
C SER A 279 -7.17 -12.12 -25.73
N GLN A 280 -7.84 -11.22 -26.48
CA GLN A 280 -7.70 -9.78 -26.23
C GLN A 280 -8.10 -9.38 -24.81
N LYS A 281 -9.10 -10.07 -24.24
CA LYS A 281 -9.53 -9.85 -22.85
C LYS A 281 -8.43 -10.20 -21.85
N GLU A 282 -7.75 -11.33 -22.03
CA GLU A 282 -6.63 -11.74 -21.18
C GLU A 282 -5.42 -10.82 -21.34
N LYS A 283 -5.11 -10.39 -22.57
CA LYS A 283 -4.06 -9.40 -22.83
C LYS A 283 -4.36 -8.05 -22.18
N ASN A 284 -5.62 -7.61 -22.19
CA ASN A 284 -6.03 -6.40 -21.47
C ASN A 284 -5.92 -6.60 -19.95
N GLN A 285 -6.30 -7.77 -19.43
CA GLN A 285 -6.17 -8.11 -18.01
C GLN A 285 -4.71 -8.02 -17.52
N LEU A 286 -3.73 -8.39 -18.35
CA LEU A 286 -2.31 -8.25 -18.01
C LEU A 286 -1.93 -6.81 -17.65
N LYS A 287 -2.43 -5.83 -18.39
CA LYS A 287 -2.14 -4.41 -18.16
C LYS A 287 -2.68 -3.94 -16.80
N TYR A 288 -3.88 -4.38 -16.42
CA TYR A 288 -4.45 -4.08 -15.10
C TYR A 288 -3.73 -4.79 -13.95
N MET A 289 -3.08 -5.91 -14.26
CA MET A 289 -2.30 -6.68 -13.30
C MET A 289 -0.81 -6.33 -13.36
N ALA A 290 -0.40 -5.33 -14.15
CA ALA A 290 0.97 -4.85 -14.20
C ALA A 290 1.21 -3.81 -13.09
N GLY A 291 2.46 -3.58 -12.74
CA GLY A 291 2.85 -2.57 -11.75
C GLY A 291 4.14 -2.90 -11.01
N PHE A 292 4.56 -1.95 -10.18
CA PHE A 292 5.84 -2.03 -9.47
C PHE A 292 5.72 -2.61 -8.04
N GLY A 293 4.49 -2.81 -7.56
CA GLY A 293 4.19 -3.38 -6.25
C GLY A 293 4.95 -2.66 -5.11
N PRO A 294 5.76 -3.39 -4.30
CA PRO A 294 6.49 -2.80 -3.18
C PRO A 294 7.68 -1.92 -3.58
N ILE A 295 8.09 -1.95 -4.85
CA ILE A 295 9.25 -1.22 -5.37
C ILE A 295 8.69 0.08 -5.95
N SER A 296 8.77 1.17 -5.20
CA SER A 296 8.16 2.44 -5.61
C SER A 296 9.15 3.58 -5.79
N THR A 297 10.44 3.35 -5.49
CA THR A 297 11.48 4.36 -5.72
C THR A 297 11.88 4.33 -7.19
N GLU A 298 11.89 5.48 -7.86
CA GLU A 298 12.27 5.62 -9.28
C GLU A 298 13.62 4.93 -9.56
N ASN A 299 14.67 5.23 -8.79
CA ASN A 299 15.97 4.58 -8.94
C ASN A 299 15.95 3.05 -8.75
N GLU A 300 15.03 2.50 -7.94
CA GLU A 300 14.90 1.04 -7.79
C GLU A 300 14.17 0.41 -8.98
N ILE A 301 13.17 1.12 -9.51
CA ILE A 301 12.41 0.71 -10.70
C ILE A 301 13.34 0.71 -11.92
N ASP A 302 14.12 1.76 -12.13
CA ASP A 302 15.05 1.85 -13.27
C ASP A 302 16.08 0.73 -13.24
N LYS A 303 16.69 0.48 -12.07
CA LYS A 303 17.64 -0.62 -11.87
C LYS A 303 16.99 -1.98 -12.17
N LEU A 304 15.74 -2.17 -11.77
CA LEU A 304 15.01 -3.41 -12.06
C LEU A 304 14.76 -3.57 -13.56
N ILE A 305 14.29 -2.52 -14.23
CA ILE A 305 14.02 -2.51 -15.66
C ILE A 305 15.29 -2.79 -16.45
N GLU A 306 16.40 -2.14 -16.09
CA GLU A 306 17.70 -2.35 -16.72
C GLU A 306 18.14 -3.81 -16.60
N LYS A 307 18.06 -4.40 -15.40
CA LYS A 307 18.42 -5.81 -15.20
C LYS A 307 17.51 -6.78 -15.96
N LEU A 308 16.21 -6.51 -16.02
CA LEU A 308 15.28 -7.32 -16.81
C LEU A 308 15.55 -7.20 -18.31
N LYS A 309 15.93 -6.02 -18.80
CA LYS A 309 16.34 -5.82 -20.20
C LYS A 309 17.61 -6.58 -20.54
N ASP A 310 18.59 -6.60 -19.64
CA ASP A 310 19.83 -7.36 -19.80
C ASP A 310 19.52 -8.86 -19.94
N TRP A 311 18.80 -9.43 -18.96
CA TRP A 311 18.44 -10.85 -18.97
C TRP A 311 17.56 -11.20 -20.18
N TYR A 312 16.60 -10.34 -20.52
CA TYR A 312 15.79 -10.54 -21.72
C TYR A 312 16.66 -10.58 -22.98
N THR A 313 17.61 -9.65 -23.13
CA THR A 313 18.46 -9.59 -24.32
C THR A 313 19.40 -10.78 -24.43
N GLU A 314 19.88 -11.29 -23.31
CA GLU A 314 20.68 -12.51 -23.23
C GLU A 314 19.90 -13.73 -23.73
N TYR A 315 18.64 -13.89 -23.29
CA TYR A 315 17.84 -15.09 -23.58
C TYR A 315 16.97 -14.99 -24.83
N ARG A 316 16.62 -13.79 -25.30
CA ARG A 316 15.66 -13.63 -26.42
C ARG A 316 16.13 -14.29 -27.70
N LYS A 317 17.45 -14.35 -27.93
CA LYS A 317 18.04 -14.86 -29.18
C LYS A 317 17.64 -16.31 -29.45
N THR A 318 17.36 -17.07 -28.39
CA THR A 318 17.06 -18.49 -28.44
C THR A 318 15.60 -18.81 -28.12
N LEU A 319 14.90 -17.97 -27.34
CA LEU A 319 13.62 -18.33 -26.73
C LEU A 319 12.40 -17.52 -27.21
N ILE A 320 12.57 -16.30 -27.74
CA ILE A 320 11.44 -15.38 -28.00
C ILE A 320 11.40 -14.95 -29.47
N PRO A 321 10.21 -14.90 -30.11
CA PRO A 321 10.07 -14.39 -31.48
C PRO A 321 10.54 -12.94 -31.65
N LYS A 322 11.10 -12.62 -32.82
CA LYS A 322 11.73 -11.29 -33.11
C LYS A 322 10.75 -10.10 -33.04
N ASN A 323 9.47 -10.38 -33.25
CA ASN A 323 8.37 -9.42 -33.40
C ASN A 323 7.64 -9.11 -32.08
N VAL A 324 8.20 -9.52 -30.94
CA VAL A 324 7.65 -9.22 -29.61
C VAL A 324 8.03 -7.81 -29.17
N ASN A 325 7.04 -7.05 -28.69
CA ASN A 325 7.30 -5.78 -28.00
C ASN A 325 7.98 -6.06 -26.66
N VAL A 326 9.28 -5.78 -26.61
CA VAL A 326 10.16 -6.02 -25.45
C VAL A 326 9.67 -5.26 -24.21
N ILE A 327 9.25 -4.00 -24.39
CA ILE A 327 8.81 -3.14 -23.29
C ILE A 327 7.56 -3.72 -22.66
N SER A 328 6.56 -4.08 -23.49
CA SER A 328 5.33 -4.71 -23.01
C SER A 328 5.58 -6.04 -22.31
N TYR A 329 6.45 -6.89 -22.86
CA TYR A 329 6.73 -8.19 -22.25
C TYR A 329 7.43 -8.06 -20.89
N ILE A 330 8.40 -7.13 -20.77
CA ILE A 330 9.08 -6.87 -19.50
C ILE A 330 8.08 -6.33 -18.47
N HIS A 331 7.27 -5.33 -18.85
CA HIS A 331 6.36 -4.65 -17.93
C HIS A 331 5.16 -5.51 -17.51
N ASP A 332 4.57 -6.26 -18.44
CA ASP A 332 3.31 -6.97 -18.20
C ASP A 332 3.52 -8.41 -17.69
N VAL A 333 4.69 -9.00 -17.99
CA VAL A 333 5.01 -10.40 -17.66
C VAL A 333 6.19 -10.50 -16.69
N LEU A 334 7.41 -10.19 -17.15
CA LEU A 334 8.62 -10.52 -16.38
C LEU A 334 8.68 -9.79 -15.05
N MET A 335 8.43 -8.48 -15.06
CA MET A 335 8.51 -7.65 -13.87
C MET A 335 7.51 -8.08 -12.79
N PRO A 336 6.19 -8.22 -13.08
CA PRO A 336 5.25 -8.74 -12.10
C PRO A 336 5.63 -10.14 -11.57
N GLU A 337 6.09 -11.05 -12.43
CA GLU A 337 6.46 -12.41 -12.00
C GLU A 337 7.66 -12.42 -11.06
N VAL A 338 8.74 -11.66 -11.35
CA VAL A 338 9.90 -11.61 -10.44
C VAL A 338 9.56 -10.92 -9.12
N ILE A 339 8.70 -9.89 -9.14
CA ILE A 339 8.24 -9.20 -7.93
C ILE A 339 7.36 -10.14 -7.09
N VAL A 340 6.39 -10.83 -7.70
CA VAL A 340 5.53 -11.80 -7.00
C VAL A 340 6.37 -12.94 -6.41
N ALA A 341 7.36 -13.46 -7.15
CA ALA A 341 8.28 -14.47 -6.64
C ALA A 341 9.09 -13.94 -5.43
N SER A 342 9.56 -12.70 -5.48
CA SER A 342 10.26 -12.08 -4.35
C SER A 342 9.37 -11.93 -3.11
N ILE A 343 8.11 -11.52 -3.29
CA ILE A 343 7.14 -11.40 -2.20
C ILE A 343 6.87 -12.78 -1.61
N ARG A 344 6.68 -13.79 -2.46
CA ARG A 344 6.45 -15.18 -2.07
C ARG A 344 7.58 -15.69 -1.16
N CYS A 345 8.83 -15.45 -1.54
CA CYS A 345 10.00 -15.94 -0.81
C CYS A 345 10.26 -15.14 0.47
N VAL A 346 10.25 -13.81 0.41
CA VAL A 346 10.53 -12.94 1.56
C VAL A 346 9.45 -13.04 2.63
N LYS A 347 8.16 -13.15 2.23
CA LYS A 347 7.03 -13.27 3.18
C LYS A 347 6.59 -14.71 3.44
N ARG A 348 7.21 -15.72 2.81
CA ARG A 348 6.84 -17.14 2.90
C ARG A 348 5.34 -17.37 2.66
N LEU A 349 4.84 -16.82 1.56
CA LEU A 349 3.43 -16.91 1.16
C LEU A 349 3.22 -17.96 0.07
N SER A 350 1.98 -18.39 -0.14
CA SER A 350 1.61 -19.11 -1.38
C SER A 350 1.62 -18.14 -2.57
N ARG A 351 1.72 -18.67 -3.81
CA ARG A 351 1.70 -17.85 -5.04
C ARG A 351 0.49 -16.92 -5.09
N GLN A 352 -0.71 -17.45 -4.87
CA GLN A 352 -1.96 -16.68 -4.85
C GLN A 352 -1.96 -15.56 -3.80
N LYS A 353 -1.43 -15.82 -2.59
CA LYS A 353 -1.34 -14.80 -1.53
C LYS A 353 -0.30 -13.73 -1.88
N ALA A 354 0.80 -14.09 -2.52
CA ALA A 354 1.82 -13.16 -2.98
C ALA A 354 1.28 -12.25 -4.09
N GLU A 355 0.54 -12.80 -5.05
CA GLU A 355 -0.09 -12.06 -6.14
C GLU A 355 -1.16 -11.09 -5.64
N LYS A 356 -2.05 -11.55 -4.75
CA LYS A 356 -2.99 -10.65 -4.07
C LYS A 356 -2.26 -9.53 -3.34
N ARG A 357 -1.15 -9.84 -2.67
CA ARG A 357 -0.37 -8.84 -1.94
C ARG A 357 0.37 -7.86 -2.86
N PHE A 358 0.75 -8.29 -4.06
CA PHE A 358 1.34 -7.45 -5.09
C PHE A 358 0.35 -6.39 -5.59
N LEU A 359 -0.91 -6.78 -5.81
CA LEU A 359 -1.99 -5.88 -6.28
C LEU A 359 -2.58 -4.96 -5.19
N GLU A 360 -2.31 -5.21 -3.91
CA GLU A 360 -2.72 -4.31 -2.83
C GLU A 360 -1.86 -3.04 -2.78
N PRO A 361 -2.39 -1.90 -2.31
CA PRO A 361 -1.59 -0.70 -2.06
C PRO A 361 -0.44 -0.94 -1.07
N TRP A 362 0.72 -0.31 -1.33
CA TRP A 362 1.99 -0.53 -0.62
C TRP A 362 2.46 0.61 0.24
#